data_AF-A0A7N0ZUD3-F1
#
_entry.id   AF-A0A7N0ZUD3-F1
#
_cell.length_a   1.000
_cell.length_b   1.000
_cell.length_c   1.000
_cell.angle_alpha   90.00
_cell.angle_beta   90.00
_cell.angle_gamma   90.00
#
_symmetry.space_group_name_H-M   'P 1'
#
loop_
_entity.id
_entity.type
_entity.pdbx_description
1 polymer ?
#
loop_
_entity_poly.entity_id
_entity_poly.type
_entity_poly.pdbx_seq_one_letter_code
_entity_poly.pdbx_strand_id
1 'polypeptide(L)'
;MKRVFNSACDSVFQRCLEATQHAFPGLLPYQLATASDLLHSSLLTHPLIARWLKSPPTRPQVDSATRLALARHQQRLDEEVVLGLDEFVAFAVDLFTDAVVTSVRNAMLSRVPIGVGGIVGVGVLTKSRKDLVGTAVGVYALGVATSVYLSISGSN
;
A
#
# COMPACT_ATOMS: atom_id res chain seq x y z
N MET A 1 1.54 -7.69 12.35
CA MET A 1 1.49 -6.37 11.69
C MET A 1 0.12 -5.73 11.82
N LYS A 2 -0.98 -6.45 11.58
CA LYS A 2 -2.37 -5.98 11.75
C LYS A 2 -2.65 -5.16 13.02
N ARG A 3 -2.20 -5.61 14.20
CA ARG A 3 -2.40 -4.85 15.46
C ARG A 3 -1.72 -3.48 15.47
N VAL A 4 -0.46 -3.41 15.00
CA VAL A 4 0.29 -2.15 14.93
C VAL A 4 -0.31 -1.22 13.89
N PHE A 5 -0.74 -1.78 12.76
CA PHE A 5 -1.42 -1.03 11.70
C PHE A 5 -2.76 -0.46 12.17
N ASN A 6 -3.64 -1.29 12.74
CA ASN A 6 -4.92 -0.83 13.28
C ASN A 6 -4.73 0.22 14.36
N SER A 7 -3.79 0.01 15.30
CA SER A 7 -3.48 1.00 16.33
C SER A 7 -2.96 2.32 15.75
N ALA A 8 -2.16 2.28 14.68
CA ALA A 8 -1.73 3.47 13.97
C ALA A 8 -2.91 4.18 13.29
N CYS A 9 -3.80 3.42 12.63
CA CYS A 9 -5.04 3.94 12.05
C CYS A 9 -5.93 4.60 13.11
N ASP A 10 -6.17 3.94 14.25
CA ASP A 10 -6.98 4.49 15.35
C ASP A 10 -6.39 5.82 15.86
N SER A 11 -5.06 5.86 16.07
CA SER A 11 -4.38 7.05 16.57
C SER A 11 -4.42 8.23 15.58
N VAL A 12 -4.29 7.95 14.29
CA VAL A 12 -4.34 8.98 13.24
C VAL A 12 -5.77 9.44 13.03
N PHE A 13 -6.74 8.52 13.06
CA PHE A 13 -8.16 8.83 13.00
C PHE A 13 -8.57 9.77 14.13
N GLN A 14 -8.19 9.44 15.37
CA GLN A 14 -8.48 10.28 16.53
C GLN A 14 -7.80 11.66 16.43
N ARG A 15 -6.54 11.73 16.01
CA ARG A 15 -5.85 13.02 15.79
C ARG A 15 -6.54 13.89 14.75
N CYS A 16 -7.03 13.29 13.67
CA CYS A 16 -7.75 14.03 12.63
C CYS A 16 -9.13 14.50 13.10
N LEU A 17 -9.82 13.73 13.96
CA LEU A 17 -11.06 14.17 14.62
C LEU A 17 -10.82 15.30 15.62
N GLU A 18 -9.75 15.20 16.41
CA GLU A 18 -9.33 16.27 17.32
C GLU A 18 -9.01 17.56 16.54
N ALA A 19 -8.33 17.44 15.40
CA ALA A 19 -8.01 18.58 14.53
C ALA A 19 -9.24 19.26 13.92
N THR A 20 -10.33 18.52 13.69
CA THR A 20 -11.61 19.09 13.26
C THR A 20 -12.49 19.52 14.43
N GLN A 21 -11.98 19.48 15.66
CA GLN A 21 -12.75 19.76 16.88
C GLN A 21 -14.04 18.92 16.96
N HIS A 22 -14.01 17.70 16.42
CA HIS A 22 -15.19 16.83 16.32
C HIS A 22 -16.38 17.48 15.60
N ALA A 23 -16.12 18.44 14.69
CA ALA A 23 -17.16 19.08 13.88
C ALA A 23 -17.90 18.08 12.97
N PHE A 24 -17.28 16.94 12.69
CA PHE A 24 -17.84 15.86 11.89
C PHE A 24 -17.68 14.53 12.62
N PRO A 25 -18.62 13.58 12.43
CA PRO A 25 -18.58 12.27 13.08
C PRO A 25 -17.48 11.34 12.52
N GLY A 26 -16.74 11.78 11.49
CA GLY A 26 -15.66 11.03 10.84
C GLY A 26 -14.76 11.91 9.99
N LEU A 27 -13.99 11.28 9.11
CA LEU A 27 -12.97 11.91 8.28
C LEU A 27 -13.53 12.41 6.94
N LEU A 28 -13.18 13.64 6.56
CA LEU A 28 -13.55 14.18 5.25
C LEU A 28 -12.53 13.79 4.19
N PRO A 29 -12.93 13.62 2.90
CA PRO A 29 -12.03 13.20 1.83
C PRO A 29 -10.79 14.07 1.66
N TYR A 30 -10.90 15.39 1.86
CA TYR A 30 -9.76 16.30 1.75
C TYR A 30 -8.69 16.04 2.83
N GLN A 31 -9.07 15.45 3.96
CA GLN A 31 -8.16 15.13 5.05
C GLN A 31 -7.35 13.86 4.80
N LEU A 32 -7.78 13.02 3.84
CA LEU A 32 -7.15 11.74 3.55
C LEU A 32 -5.69 11.89 3.12
N ALA A 33 -5.35 12.98 2.41
CA ALA A 33 -3.96 13.27 2.06
C ALA A 33 -3.09 13.50 3.31
N THR A 34 -3.53 14.35 4.23
CA THR A 34 -2.81 14.61 5.49
C THR A 34 -2.79 13.38 6.39
N ALA A 35 -3.88 12.63 6.46
CA ALA A 35 -3.97 11.40 7.23
C ALA A 35 -3.00 10.33 6.69
N SER A 36 -2.80 10.27 5.36
CA SER A 36 -1.84 9.37 4.72
C SER A 36 -0.40 9.65 5.14
N ASP A 37 -0.03 10.94 5.20
CA ASP A 37 1.32 11.36 5.64
C ASP A 37 1.55 11.03 7.12
N LEU A 38 0.55 11.28 7.97
CA LEU A 38 0.60 10.93 9.39
C LEU A 38 0.71 9.42 9.60
N LEU A 39 -0.09 8.63 8.87
CA LEU A 39 0.00 7.17 8.88
C LEU A 39 1.38 6.70 8.42
N HIS A 40 1.93 7.26 7.34
CA HIS A 40 3.26 6.91 6.86
C HIS A 40 4.31 7.15 7.94
N SER A 41 4.29 8.31 8.61
CA SER A 41 5.22 8.64 9.69
C SER A 41 5.11 7.68 10.89
N SER A 42 3.90 7.27 11.27
CA SER A 42 3.65 6.31 12.34
C SER A 42 4.13 4.90 11.97
N LEU A 43 3.93 4.52 10.71
CA LEU A 43 4.25 3.20 10.18
C LEU A 43 5.72 3.02 9.81
N LEU A 44 6.47 4.11 9.58
CA LEU A 44 7.92 4.08 9.36
C LEU A 44 8.71 3.47 10.53
N THR A 45 8.13 3.43 11.74
CA THR A 45 8.74 2.71 12.87
C THR A 45 8.82 1.20 12.64
N HIS A 46 8.00 0.63 11.75
CA HIS A 46 8.03 -0.79 11.45
C HIS A 46 9.07 -1.12 10.36
N PRO A 47 10.04 -2.04 10.60
CA PRO A 47 11.09 -2.38 9.64
C PRO A 47 10.61 -2.84 8.25
N LEU A 48 9.42 -3.46 8.15
CA LEU A 48 8.88 -3.88 6.85
C LEU A 48 8.45 -2.70 5.98
N ILE A 49 7.83 -1.68 6.59
CA ILE A 49 7.37 -0.48 5.90
C ILE A 49 8.56 0.43 5.63
N ALA A 50 9.48 0.59 6.58
CA ALA A 50 10.73 1.32 6.35
C ALA A 50 11.57 0.73 5.20
N ARG A 51 11.53 -0.59 5.00
CA ARG A 51 12.27 -1.25 3.91
C ARG A 51 11.65 -1.00 2.54
N TRP A 52 10.33 -1.09 2.43
CA TRP A 52 9.63 -1.06 1.15
C TRP A 52 9.01 0.29 0.81
N LEU A 53 8.71 1.13 1.77
CA LEU A 53 7.99 2.39 1.59
C LEU A 53 8.74 3.55 2.27
N LYS A 54 9.94 3.83 1.75
CA LYS A 54 10.83 4.89 2.26
C LYS A 54 10.29 6.30 2.03
N SER A 55 9.55 6.48 0.94
CA SER A 55 8.91 7.74 0.60
C SER A 55 7.42 7.67 0.96
N PRO A 56 6.79 8.80 1.32
CA PRO A 56 5.35 8.86 1.53
C PRO A 56 4.59 8.44 0.26
N PRO A 57 3.35 7.92 0.40
CA PRO A 57 2.52 7.56 -0.74
C PRO A 57 2.35 8.75 -1.70
N THR A 58 2.41 8.48 -3.00
CA THR A 58 2.38 9.54 -4.01
C THR A 58 0.94 10.06 -4.16
N ARG A 59 0.75 11.35 -4.47
CA ARG A 59 -0.58 11.94 -4.75
C ARG A 59 -1.52 11.08 -5.62
N PRO A 60 -1.12 10.55 -6.79
CA PRO A 60 -2.01 9.70 -7.59
C PRO A 60 -2.47 8.42 -6.88
N GLN A 61 -1.68 7.90 -5.94
CA GLN A 61 -2.04 6.72 -5.15
C GLN A 61 -3.09 7.08 -4.09
N VAL A 62 -2.89 8.23 -3.43
CA VAL A 62 -3.86 8.79 -2.48
C VAL A 62 -5.17 9.10 -3.19
N ASP A 63 -5.13 9.74 -4.37
CA ASP A 63 -6.33 10.07 -5.16
C ASP A 63 -7.05 8.80 -5.63
N SER A 64 -6.30 7.78 -6.07
CA SER A 64 -6.87 6.50 -6.47
C SER A 64 -7.57 5.79 -5.30
N ALA A 65 -6.91 5.72 -4.14
CA ALA A 65 -7.47 5.13 -2.93
C ALA A 65 -8.68 5.93 -2.42
N THR A 66 -8.65 7.27 -2.52
CA THR A 66 -9.75 8.16 -2.14
C THR A 66 -10.96 7.93 -3.04
N ARG A 67 -10.74 7.81 -4.35
CA ARG A 67 -11.79 7.49 -5.31
C ARG A 67 -12.41 6.11 -5.04
N LEU A 68 -11.60 5.11 -4.67
CA LEU A 68 -12.10 3.78 -4.30
C LEU A 68 -12.94 3.83 -3.02
N ALA A 69 -12.47 4.55 -1.99
CA ALA A 69 -13.21 4.74 -0.76
C ALA A 69 -14.55 5.46 -1.00
N LEU A 70 -14.52 6.53 -1.80
CA LEU A 70 -15.71 7.29 -2.18
C LEU A 70 -16.70 6.44 -2.99
N ALA A 71 -16.21 5.65 -3.93
CA ALA A 71 -17.06 4.75 -4.73
C ALA A 71 -17.76 3.71 -3.84
N ARG A 72 -17.07 3.17 -2.82
CA ARG A 72 -17.69 2.25 -1.85
C ARG A 72 -18.74 2.94 -0.98
N HIS A 73 -18.47 4.18 -0.56
CA HIS A 73 -19.37 4.96 0.26
C HIS A 73 -20.66 5.34 -0.51
N GLN A 74 -20.53 5.73 -1.78
CA GLN A 74 -21.66 6.07 -2.65
C GLN A 74 -22.62 4.88 -2.89
N GLN A 75 -22.14 3.64 -2.78
CA GLN A 75 -23.02 2.47 -2.81
C GLN A 75 -23.82 2.25 -1.52
N ARG A 76 -23.45 2.94 -0.43
CA ARG A 76 -24.00 2.69 0.91
C ARG A 76 -25.09 3.66 1.35
N LEU A 77 -25.16 4.89 0.83
CA LEU A 77 -26.31 5.84 0.81
C LEU A 77 -25.80 7.27 0.51
N ASP A 78 -26.73 8.16 0.13
CA ASP A 78 -26.54 9.57 -0.27
C ASP A 78 -26.28 10.52 0.92
N GLU A 79 -25.53 10.05 1.93
CA GLU A 79 -25.16 10.86 3.11
C GLU A 79 -23.89 11.67 2.86
N GLU A 80 -23.67 12.68 3.71
CA GLU A 80 -22.47 13.51 3.68
C GLU A 80 -21.22 12.60 3.70
N VAL A 81 -20.32 12.80 2.73
CA VAL A 81 -19.16 11.93 2.51
C VAL A 81 -18.20 12.06 3.68
N VAL A 82 -18.42 11.24 4.70
CA VAL A 82 -17.67 11.21 5.94
C VAL A 82 -17.25 9.77 6.17
N LEU A 83 -15.93 9.54 6.17
CA LEU A 83 -15.36 8.22 6.34
C LEU A 83 -15.31 7.86 7.82
N GLY A 84 -15.99 6.78 8.18
CA GLY A 84 -15.87 6.16 9.50
C GLY A 84 -14.50 5.49 9.70
N LEU A 85 -14.23 5.01 10.93
CA LEU A 85 -12.98 4.32 11.24
C LEU A 85 -12.75 3.09 10.35
N ASP A 86 -13.76 2.26 10.15
CA ASP A 86 -13.67 1.07 9.29
C ASP A 86 -13.38 1.42 7.82
N GLU A 87 -13.99 2.50 7.32
CA GLU A 87 -13.76 2.98 5.95
C GLU A 87 -12.37 3.60 5.79
N PHE A 88 -11.89 4.31 6.82
CA PHE A 88 -10.53 4.82 6.86
C PHE A 88 -9.49 3.70 6.92
N VAL A 89 -9.73 2.64 7.68
CA VAL A 89 -8.88 1.45 7.71
C VAL A 89 -8.85 0.78 6.34
N ALA A 90 -10.02 0.61 5.69
CA ALA A 90 -10.08 0.05 4.33
C ALA A 90 -9.33 0.91 3.31
N PHE A 91 -9.51 2.24 3.36
CA PHE A 91 -8.75 3.20 2.57
C PHE A 91 -7.23 3.05 2.79
N ALA A 92 -6.79 2.97 4.05
CA ALA A 92 -5.38 2.83 4.39
C ALA A 92 -4.82 1.50 3.87
N VAL A 93 -5.56 0.40 3.99
CA VAL A 93 -5.14 -0.89 3.43
C VAL A 93 -4.95 -0.80 1.92
N ASP A 94 -5.89 -0.21 1.19
CA ASP A 94 -5.78 -0.06 -0.27
C ASP A 94 -4.57 0.81 -0.65
N LEU A 95 -4.40 1.95 0.02
CA LEU A 95 -3.32 2.89 -0.24
C LEU A 95 -1.94 2.25 -0.02
N PHE A 96 -1.72 1.66 1.16
CA PHE A 96 -0.42 1.07 1.51
C PHE A 96 -0.15 -0.21 0.72
N THR A 97 -1.18 -0.96 0.33
CA THR A 97 -1.02 -2.12 -0.56
C THR A 97 -0.55 -1.66 -1.95
N ASP A 98 -1.22 -0.68 -2.56
CA ASP A 98 -0.80 -0.13 -3.87
C ASP A 98 0.61 0.49 -3.79
N ALA A 99 0.89 1.22 -2.72
CA ALA A 99 2.19 1.86 -2.51
C ALA A 99 3.33 0.84 -2.34
N VAL A 100 3.12 -0.23 -1.56
CA VAL A 100 4.10 -1.31 -1.41
C VAL A 100 4.26 -2.09 -2.72
N VAL A 101 3.18 -2.43 -3.42
CA VAL A 101 3.25 -3.14 -4.71
C VAL A 101 4.00 -2.31 -5.75
N THR A 102 3.69 -1.02 -5.86
CA THR A 102 4.38 -0.11 -6.78
C THR A 102 5.85 0.03 -6.42
N SER A 103 6.19 0.14 -5.14
CA SER A 103 7.59 0.23 -4.70
C SER A 103 8.37 -1.06 -4.96
N VAL A 104 7.77 -2.23 -4.68
CA VAL A 104 8.35 -3.54 -5.00
C VAL A 104 8.56 -3.69 -6.51
N ARG A 105 7.57 -3.32 -7.32
CA ARG A 105 7.68 -3.31 -8.80
C ARG A 105 8.82 -2.41 -9.26
N ASN A 106 8.89 -1.19 -8.74
CA ASN A 106 9.94 -0.24 -9.11
C ASN A 106 11.32 -0.75 -8.68
N ALA A 107 11.43 -1.36 -7.49
CA ALA A 107 12.65 -1.99 -7.01
C ALA A 107 13.07 -3.20 -7.88
N MET A 108 12.11 -3.95 -8.43
CA MET A 108 12.38 -5.03 -9.40
C MET A 108 12.81 -4.48 -10.76
N LEU A 109 12.16 -3.42 -11.26
CA LEU A 109 12.53 -2.76 -12.52
C LEU A 109 13.91 -2.10 -12.42
N SER A 110 14.26 -1.49 -11.28
CA SER A 110 15.60 -0.93 -11.05
C SER A 110 16.69 -2.01 -10.89
N ARG A 111 16.28 -3.27 -10.69
CA ARG A 111 17.18 -4.42 -10.60
C ARG A 111 17.38 -5.13 -11.93
N VAL A 112 16.85 -4.58 -13.03
CA VAL A 112 17.30 -4.94 -14.37
C VAL A 112 18.79 -4.62 -14.43
N PRO A 113 19.69 -5.62 -14.57
CA PRO A 113 21.09 -5.32 -14.75
C PRO A 113 21.17 -4.53 -16.05
N ILE A 114 21.55 -3.25 -15.93
CA ILE A 114 22.06 -2.48 -17.07
C ILE A 114 23.40 -3.15 -17.41
N GLY A 115 23.29 -4.23 -18.17
CA GLY A 115 24.35 -5.19 -18.41
C GLY A 115 24.18 -5.74 -19.82
N VAL A 116 24.84 -5.06 -20.75
CA VAL A 116 25.10 -5.43 -22.14
C VAL A 116 23.94 -5.22 -23.12
N GLY A 117 24.12 -4.22 -23.98
CA GLY A 117 23.28 -4.01 -25.15
C GLY A 117 23.37 -5.19 -26.14
N GLY A 118 22.24 -5.48 -26.79
CA GLY A 118 22.18 -6.49 -27.85
C GLY A 118 20.75 -6.88 -28.24
N ILE A 119 20.16 -6.12 -29.17
CA ILE A 119 19.31 -6.57 -30.28
C ILE A 119 18.04 -7.41 -29.98
N VAL A 120 16.89 -6.77 -30.29
CA VAL A 120 15.72 -7.25 -31.07
C VAL A 120 15.46 -8.77 -31.17
N GLY A 121 14.23 -9.19 -30.83
CA GLY A 121 13.64 -10.40 -31.43
C GLY A 121 12.50 -11.02 -30.63
N VAL A 122 11.27 -10.90 -31.14
CA VAL A 122 10.14 -11.77 -30.81
C VAL A 122 10.50 -13.21 -31.22
N GLY A 123 10.45 -14.19 -30.30
CA GLY A 123 10.61 -15.59 -30.68
C GLY A 123 10.84 -16.59 -29.54
N VAL A 124 9.78 -17.35 -29.23
CA VAL A 124 9.69 -18.78 -28.84
C VAL A 124 10.86 -19.46 -28.07
N LEU A 125 10.46 -20.17 -27.00
CA LEU A 125 11.20 -21.16 -26.19
C LEU A 125 12.26 -21.97 -26.97
N THR A 126 13.42 -22.20 -26.37
CA THR A 126 13.84 -23.58 -26.00
C THR A 126 14.87 -23.60 -24.87
N LYS A 127 14.66 -24.60 -24.03
CA LYS A 127 15.43 -25.10 -22.89
C LYS A 127 16.92 -25.30 -23.22
N SER A 128 17.83 -24.68 -22.45
CA SER A 128 19.17 -25.26 -22.22
C SER A 128 19.75 -24.90 -20.85
N ARG A 129 20.18 -25.96 -20.18
CA ARG A 129 20.55 -26.13 -18.78
C ARG A 129 21.87 -25.41 -18.45
N LYS A 130 21.83 -24.32 -17.67
CA LYS A 130 22.90 -23.97 -16.70
C LYS A 130 22.43 -22.90 -15.69
N ASP A 131 22.51 -23.31 -14.43
CA ASP A 131 22.48 -22.51 -13.19
C ASP A 131 21.22 -21.69 -12.83
N LEU A 132 20.26 -22.41 -12.24
CA LEU A 132 19.82 -22.28 -10.84
C LEU A 132 20.09 -20.96 -10.08
N VAL A 133 19.86 -19.79 -10.67
CA VAL A 133 19.89 -18.50 -9.95
C VAL A 133 18.59 -17.71 -10.12
N GLY A 134 17.81 -17.99 -11.17
CA GLY A 134 16.54 -17.29 -11.42
C GLY A 134 15.36 -17.73 -10.53
N THR A 135 15.36 -18.97 -10.03
CA THR A 135 14.19 -19.53 -9.31
C THR A 135 14.16 -19.14 -7.84
N ALA A 136 15.32 -18.89 -7.20
CA ALA A 136 15.37 -18.51 -5.78
C ALA A 136 14.82 -17.09 -5.52
N VAL A 137 14.93 -16.18 -6.49
CA VAL A 137 14.45 -14.79 -6.36
C VAL A 137 12.91 -14.70 -6.45
N GLY A 138 12.29 -15.58 -7.26
CA GLY A 138 10.83 -15.62 -7.42
C GLY A 138 10.09 -16.10 -6.16
N VAL A 139 10.66 -17.05 -5.42
CA VAL A 139 10.05 -17.59 -4.18
C VAL A 139 10.09 -16.55 -3.06
N TYR A 140 11.14 -15.74 -2.96
CA TYR A 140 11.25 -14.73 -1.91
C TYR A 140 10.26 -13.57 -2.12
N ALA A 141 10.02 -13.15 -3.36
CA ALA A 141 9.07 -12.09 -3.66
C ALA A 141 7.61 -12.52 -3.43
N LEU A 142 7.25 -13.73 -3.88
CA LEU A 142 5.93 -14.29 -3.62
C LEU A 142 5.73 -14.53 -2.12
N GLY A 143 6.73 -15.08 -1.43
CA GLY A 143 6.69 -15.28 0.02
C GLY A 143 6.52 -13.98 0.81
N VAL A 144 7.15 -12.87 0.39
CA VAL A 144 6.98 -11.56 1.03
C VAL A 144 5.61 -10.96 0.73
N ALA A 145 5.12 -11.03 -0.51
CA ALA A 145 3.78 -10.55 -0.87
C ALA A 145 2.70 -11.34 -0.11
N THR A 146 2.81 -12.66 -0.07
CA THR A 146 1.94 -13.55 0.70
C THR A 146 2.08 -13.32 2.21
N SER A 147 3.28 -13.05 2.73
CA SER A 147 3.48 -12.75 4.15
C SER A 147 2.86 -11.41 4.55
N VAL A 148 3.01 -10.36 3.74
CA VAL A 148 2.38 -9.06 3.97
C VAL A 148 0.85 -9.21 3.85
N TYR A 149 0.36 -9.87 2.81
CA TYR A 149 -1.06 -10.15 2.63
C TYR A 149 -1.63 -10.97 3.79
N LEU A 150 -1.00 -12.05 4.23
CA LEU A 150 -1.45 -12.86 5.37
C LEU A 150 -1.32 -12.14 6.72
N SER A 151 -0.30 -11.30 6.89
CA SER A 151 -0.11 -10.50 8.11
C SER A 151 -1.14 -9.36 8.24
N ILE A 152 -1.77 -8.96 7.12
CA ILE A 152 -2.88 -8.02 7.04
C ILE A 152 -4.24 -8.75 7.09
N SER A 153 -4.37 -9.85 6.35
CA SER A 153 -5.63 -10.61 6.17
C SER A 153 -5.96 -11.52 7.36
N GLY A 154 -4.95 -12.02 8.09
CA GLY A 154 -5.13 -12.85 9.27
C GLY A 154 -5.35 -14.32 8.94
N SER A 155 -4.50 -15.18 9.52
CA SER A 155 -4.88 -16.57 9.77
C SER A 155 -5.82 -16.59 10.97
N ASN A 156 -6.91 -17.33 10.81
CA ASN A 156 -7.80 -17.81 11.87
C ASN A 156 -7.03 -18.38 13.06
#